data_AF-A0A7X3G6T1-F1
#
_entry.id   AF-A0A7X3G6T1-F1
#
_cell.length_a   1.000
_cell.length_b   1.000
_cell.length_c   1.000
_cell.angle_alpha   90.00
_cell.angle_beta   90.00
_cell.angle_gamma   90.00
#
_symmetry.space_group_name_H-M   'P 1'
#
loop_
_entity.id
_entity.type
_entity.pdbx_description
1 polymer ?
#
loop_
_entity_poly.entity_id
_entity_poly.type
_entity_poly.pdbx_seq_one_letter_code
_entity_poly.pdbx_strand_id
1 'polypeptide(L)'
;MNLPTTGYVRETQLIGDRRKGTAGVVPFSHATLWRKVSTGEFPAPVKLSAGVTAWKVEDVRAWMEERSTWPRVSISSVTEKGMPMTDDDLIQKLAAALAAQLQPPIPVSIDLWDVATIARVLKRSETQVRNRMICLPDFPKAIRLPVAGGGRGQPLYRATEVLEWVGKYRDKN
;
A
#
# COMPACT_ATOMS: atom_id res chain seq x y z
N MET A 1 14.64 7.98 10.71
CA MET A 1 15.51 6.88 11.19
C MET A 1 14.59 5.77 11.66
N ASN A 2 14.79 4.52 11.23
CA ASN A 2 13.95 3.39 11.66
C ASN A 2 14.66 2.64 12.81
N LEU A 3 13.95 2.24 13.85
CA LEU A 3 14.52 1.36 14.89
C LEU A 3 14.73 -0.03 14.27
N PRO A 4 15.87 -0.70 14.50
CA PRO A 4 16.02 -2.10 14.11
C PRO A 4 14.97 -2.98 14.82
N THR A 5 14.72 -4.19 14.33
CA THR A 5 13.69 -5.09 14.90
C THR A 5 14.08 -5.57 16.30
N THR A 6 15.37 -5.86 16.52
CA THR A 6 15.93 -6.31 17.80
C THR A 6 17.29 -5.66 18.05
N GLY A 7 17.86 -5.84 19.25
CA GLY A 7 19.20 -5.38 19.61
C GLY A 7 19.21 -4.16 20.53
N TYR A 8 20.20 -3.27 20.37
CA TYR A 8 20.45 -2.13 21.26
C TYR A 8 20.53 -0.81 20.51
N VAL A 9 20.04 0.25 21.14
CA VAL A 9 20.13 1.64 20.65
C VAL A 9 20.86 2.53 21.63
N ARG A 10 21.70 3.42 21.10
CA ARG A 10 22.43 4.40 21.91
C ARG A 10 21.62 5.66 22.12
N GLU A 11 22.00 6.41 23.14
CA GLU A 11 21.38 7.70 23.47
C GLU A 11 21.27 8.62 22.25
N THR A 12 22.34 8.80 21.47
CA THR A 12 22.35 9.66 20.28
C THR A 12 21.36 9.23 19.20
N GLN A 13 20.99 7.94 19.14
CA GLN A 13 19.96 7.44 18.23
C GLN A 13 18.55 7.68 18.78
N LEU A 14 18.39 7.63 20.11
CA LEU A 14 17.12 7.94 20.78
C LEU A 14 16.77 9.42 20.63
N ILE A 15 17.68 10.31 20.99
CA ILE A 15 17.42 11.77 20.99
C ILE A 15 17.67 12.42 19.63
N GLY A 16 18.46 11.78 18.75
CA GLY A 16 18.91 12.35 17.50
C GLY A 16 19.97 13.45 17.68
N ASP A 17 20.40 14.04 16.58
CA ASP A 17 21.34 15.16 16.58
C ASP A 17 20.81 16.25 15.65
N ARG A 18 20.31 17.34 16.24
CA ARG A 18 19.77 18.49 15.49
C ARG A 18 20.83 19.19 14.66
N ARG A 19 22.10 19.22 15.08
CA ARG A 19 23.18 19.84 14.30
C ARG A 19 23.51 19.01 13.05
N LYS A 20 23.39 17.69 13.14
CA LYS A 20 23.59 16.76 12.02
C LYS A 20 22.30 16.42 11.26
N GLY A 21 21.18 17.07 11.57
CA GLY A 21 19.88 16.81 10.94
C GLY A 21 19.32 15.41 11.19
N THR A 22 19.81 14.67 12.19
CA THR A 22 19.35 13.32 12.50
C THR A 22 18.17 13.38 13.45
N ALA A 23 17.00 12.94 13.00
CA ALA A 23 15.80 12.88 13.85
C ALA A 23 15.91 11.75 14.88
N GLY A 24 15.62 12.08 16.14
CA GLY A 24 15.52 11.12 17.23
C GLY A 24 14.23 10.31 17.17
N VAL A 25 14.25 9.16 17.83
CA VAL A 25 13.08 8.28 18.05
C VAL A 25 12.13 8.90 19.07
N VAL A 26 12.69 9.53 20.12
CA VAL A 26 11.89 10.15 21.19
C VAL A 26 11.83 11.67 21.02
N PRO A 27 10.68 12.31 21.26
CA PRO A 27 10.49 13.74 21.03
C PRO A 27 10.99 14.60 22.20
N PHE A 28 12.11 14.24 22.84
CA PHE A 28 12.66 14.99 23.98
C PHE A 28 14.19 14.98 24.04
N SER A 29 14.74 15.93 24.78
CA SER A 29 16.20 16.17 24.87
C SER A 29 16.94 15.16 25.75
N HIS A 30 18.28 15.11 25.61
CA HIS A 30 19.20 14.38 26.51
C HIS A 30 18.85 14.56 28.00
N ALA A 31 18.72 15.81 28.46
CA ALA A 31 18.44 16.09 29.87
C ALA A 31 17.07 15.56 30.32
N THR A 32 16.09 15.53 29.42
CA THR A 32 14.76 14.96 29.68
C THR A 32 14.82 13.43 29.73
N LEU A 33 15.60 12.80 28.84
CA LEU A 33 15.81 11.36 28.82
C LEU A 33 16.35 10.89 30.18
N TRP A 34 17.46 11.45 30.65
CA TRP A 34 18.07 11.06 31.93
C TRP A 34 17.18 11.34 33.13
N ARG A 35 16.40 12.42 33.11
CA ARG A 35 15.40 12.69 34.16
C ARG A 35 14.34 11.60 34.19
N LYS A 36 13.80 11.21 33.03
CA LYS A 36 12.79 10.15 32.92
C LYS A 36 13.35 8.77 33.29
N VAL A 37 14.62 8.49 33.00
CA VAL A 37 15.31 7.29 33.47
C VAL A 37 15.41 7.31 35.00
N SER A 38 15.78 8.44 35.59
CA SER A 38 15.88 8.58 37.04
C SER A 38 14.52 8.50 37.75
N THR A 39 13.44 8.97 37.13
CA THR A 39 12.07 8.86 37.68
C THR A 39 11.41 7.50 37.40
N GLY A 40 12.06 6.63 36.64
CA GLY A 40 11.50 5.33 36.22
C GLY A 40 10.43 5.43 35.14
N GLU A 41 10.19 6.62 34.57
CA GLU A 41 9.24 6.81 33.47
C GLU A 41 9.76 6.32 32.12
N PHE A 42 11.07 6.11 31.97
CA PHE A 42 11.70 5.59 30.76
C PHE A 42 12.58 4.38 31.12
N PRO A 43 12.71 3.38 30.23
CA PRO A 43 13.48 2.17 30.52
C PRO A 43 14.91 2.46 30.99
N ALA A 44 15.38 1.67 31.96
CA ALA A 44 16.74 1.78 32.45
C ALA A 44 17.75 1.34 31.37
N PRO A 45 18.89 2.03 31.24
CA PRO A 45 19.91 1.62 30.29
C PRO A 45 20.67 0.36 30.75
N VAL A 46 21.18 -0.39 29.78
CA VAL A 46 22.09 -1.52 29.94
C VAL A 46 23.52 -1.08 29.62
N LYS A 47 24.47 -1.44 30.47
CA LYS A 47 25.90 -1.19 30.25
C LYS A 47 26.51 -2.36 29.48
N LEU A 48 26.86 -2.14 28.21
CA LEU A 48 27.41 -3.18 27.33
C LEU A 48 28.93 -3.37 27.53
N SER A 49 29.64 -2.29 27.86
CA SER A 49 31.07 -2.33 28.17
C SER A 49 31.49 -1.10 28.98
N ALA A 50 32.78 -0.99 29.31
CA ALA A 50 33.35 0.21 29.92
C ALA A 50 33.16 1.43 29.00
N GLY A 51 32.14 2.24 29.29
CA GLY A 51 31.81 3.47 28.55
C GLY A 51 30.70 3.33 27.50
N VAL A 52 30.12 2.14 27.30
CA VAL A 52 29.01 1.96 26.36
C VAL A 52 27.72 1.67 27.11
N THR A 53 26.84 2.67 27.11
CA THR A 53 25.49 2.61 27.66
C THR A 53 24.48 2.57 26.51
N ALA A 54 23.56 1.61 26.55
CA ALA A 54 22.56 1.42 25.50
C ALA A 54 21.23 0.96 26.07
N TRP A 55 20.15 1.09 25.29
CA TRP A 55 18.82 0.60 25.64
C TRP A 55 18.46 -0.56 24.73
N LYS A 56 17.78 -1.58 25.26
CA LYS A 56 17.17 -2.58 24.41
C LYS A 56 16.07 -1.94 23.58
N VAL A 57 16.03 -2.28 22.30
CA VAL A 57 15.01 -1.74 21.39
C VAL A 57 13.60 -2.14 21.82
N GLU A 58 13.46 -3.35 22.36
CA GLU A 58 12.21 -3.92 22.86
C GLU A 58 11.62 -3.07 23.99
N ASP A 59 12.43 -2.72 24.99
CA ASP A 59 11.97 -1.91 26.13
C ASP A 59 11.53 -0.50 25.69
N VAL A 60 12.28 0.11 24.76
CA VAL A 60 11.94 1.43 24.20
C VAL A 60 10.64 1.36 23.38
N ARG A 61 10.43 0.29 22.60
CA ARG A 61 9.19 0.07 21.87
C ARG A 61 8.00 -0.15 22.81
N ALA A 62 8.16 -0.99 23.83
CA ALA A 62 7.12 -1.22 24.84
C ALA A 62 6.73 0.08 25.55
N TRP A 63 7.71 0.92 25.90
CA TRP A 63 7.47 2.25 26.48
C TRP A 63 6.68 3.19 25.55
N MET A 64 7.00 3.20 24.25
CA MET A 64 6.24 3.98 23.26
C MET A 64 4.82 3.47 23.12
N GLU A 65 4.65 2.16 23.17
CA GLU A 65 3.37 1.49 22.97
C GLU A 65 2.42 1.69 24.15
N GLU A 66 2.91 1.63 25.38
CA GLU A 66 2.16 1.98 26.60
C GLU A 66 1.56 3.40 26.52
N ARG A 67 2.28 4.32 25.87
CA ARG A 67 1.91 5.75 25.76
C ARG A 67 1.20 6.10 24.45
N SER A 68 1.10 5.16 23.52
CA SER A 68 0.42 5.40 22.26
C SER A 68 -1.08 5.47 22.51
N THR A 69 -1.68 6.64 22.29
CA THR A 69 -3.13 6.85 22.34
C THR A 69 -3.83 6.35 21.07
N TRP A 70 -3.06 5.84 20.09
CA TRP A 70 -3.63 5.23 18.91
C TRP A 70 -4.23 3.88 19.28
N PRO A 71 -5.49 3.58 18.92
CA PRO A 71 -6.05 2.26 19.14
C PRO A 71 -5.17 1.25 18.41
N ARG A 72 -4.41 0.45 19.17
CA ARG A 72 -3.82 -0.76 18.61
C ARG A 72 -4.97 -1.58 18.07
N VAL A 73 -4.98 -1.82 16.76
CA VAL A 73 -5.65 -3.00 16.23
C VAL A 73 -4.81 -4.19 16.70
N SER A 74 -4.98 -4.55 17.97
CA SER A 74 -4.41 -5.75 18.55
C SER A 74 -5.20 -6.94 17.99
N ILE A 75 -4.65 -7.61 16.98
CA ILE A 75 -5.17 -8.91 16.48
C ILE A 75 -4.75 -10.04 17.43
N SER A 76 -4.75 -9.79 18.75
CA SER A 76 -4.42 -10.82 19.73
C SER A 76 -5.17 -10.57 21.03
N SER A 77 -5.93 -11.60 21.42
CA SER A 77 -6.74 -11.78 22.62
C SER A 77 -7.96 -10.89 22.81
N VAL A 78 -9.07 -11.27 22.16
CA VAL A 78 -10.39 -11.20 22.80
C VAL A 78 -10.79 -12.63 23.16
N THR A 79 -10.40 -13.07 24.35
CA THR A 79 -11.09 -14.15 25.05
C THR A 79 -12.10 -13.51 25.99
N GLU A 80 -13.37 -13.47 25.59
CA GLU A 80 -14.48 -13.96 26.42
C GLU A 80 -15.80 -14.04 25.63
N LYS A 81 -16.39 -15.25 25.68
CA LYS A 81 -17.74 -15.67 25.28
C LYS A 81 -18.19 -15.45 23.83
N GLY A 82 -18.09 -16.54 23.05
CA GLY A 82 -19.01 -16.83 21.94
C GLY A 82 -18.31 -16.97 20.58
N MET A 83 -17.76 -18.17 20.33
CA MET A 83 -17.20 -18.67 19.05
C MET A 83 -16.04 -17.82 18.46
N PRO A 84 -14.78 -18.30 18.48
CA PRO A 84 -13.68 -17.51 17.96
C PRO A 84 -13.79 -17.43 16.44
N MET A 85 -14.11 -16.23 15.95
CA MET A 85 -13.85 -15.82 14.59
C MET A 85 -12.31 -15.77 14.43
N THR A 86 -11.74 -16.77 13.76
CA THR A 86 -10.29 -16.90 13.58
C THR A 86 -9.76 -15.77 12.68
N ASP A 87 -8.47 -15.44 12.75
CA ASP A 87 -7.83 -14.51 11.81
C ASP A 87 -8.06 -14.94 10.36
N ASP A 88 -8.11 -16.25 10.12
CA ASP A 88 -8.50 -16.83 8.83
C ASP A 88 -9.94 -16.44 8.46
N ASP A 89 -10.90 -16.55 9.37
CA ASP A 89 -12.29 -16.13 9.10
C ASP A 89 -12.40 -14.62 8.81
N LEU A 90 -11.56 -13.79 9.44
CA LEU A 90 -11.48 -12.35 9.16
C LEU A 90 -10.89 -12.09 7.77
N ILE A 91 -9.81 -12.78 7.42
CA ILE A 91 -9.23 -12.75 6.06
C ILE A 91 -10.27 -13.24 5.05
N GLN A 92 -10.99 -14.30 5.34
CA GLN A 92 -12.05 -14.84 4.48
C GLN A 92 -13.22 -13.88 4.35
N LYS A 93 -13.65 -13.22 5.44
CA LYS A 93 -14.71 -12.19 5.36
C LYS A 93 -14.26 -10.98 4.56
N LEU A 94 -13.01 -10.55 4.72
CA LEU A 94 -12.45 -9.45 3.94
C LEU A 94 -12.33 -9.83 2.47
N ALA A 95 -11.80 -11.02 2.17
CA ALA A 95 -11.69 -11.56 0.82
C ALA A 95 -13.08 -11.68 0.17
N ALA A 96 -14.08 -12.18 0.90
CA ALA A 96 -15.46 -12.28 0.44
C ALA A 96 -16.10 -10.89 0.23
N ALA A 97 -15.86 -9.94 1.12
CA ALA A 97 -16.37 -8.58 0.98
C ALA A 97 -15.75 -7.86 -0.23
N LEU A 98 -14.44 -8.03 -0.46
CA LEU A 98 -13.77 -7.54 -1.65
C LEU A 98 -14.30 -8.22 -2.90
N ALA A 99 -14.43 -9.55 -2.91
CA ALA A 99 -14.97 -10.30 -4.06
C ALA A 99 -16.42 -9.93 -4.38
N ALA A 100 -17.24 -9.58 -3.37
CA ALA A 100 -18.61 -9.10 -3.57
C ALA A 100 -18.68 -7.68 -4.11
N GLN A 101 -17.69 -6.84 -3.82
CA GLN A 101 -17.63 -5.45 -4.28
C GLN A 101 -16.92 -5.29 -5.63
N LEU A 102 -16.01 -6.21 -5.95
CA LEU A 102 -15.34 -6.25 -7.24
C LEU A 102 -16.24 -6.99 -8.23
N GLN A 103 -16.61 -6.32 -9.33
CA GLN A 103 -17.24 -7.02 -10.45
C GLN A 103 -16.28 -8.13 -10.93
N PRO A 104 -16.75 -9.38 -11.13
CA PRO A 104 -15.89 -10.45 -11.63
C PRO A 104 -15.25 -9.95 -12.93
N PRO A 105 -13.91 -10.04 -13.07
CA PRO A 105 -13.24 -9.50 -14.23
C PRO A 105 -13.79 -10.23 -15.45
N ILE A 106 -14.44 -9.49 -16.35
CA ILE A 106 -14.86 -10.03 -17.64
C ILE A 106 -13.59 -10.58 -18.29
N PRO A 107 -13.56 -11.87 -18.70
CA PRO A 107 -12.39 -12.40 -19.36
C PRO A 107 -12.04 -11.53 -20.56
N VAL A 108 -10.78 -11.08 -20.64
CA VAL A 108 -10.29 -10.17 -21.69
C VAL A 108 -10.60 -10.71 -23.10
N SER A 109 -10.69 -12.03 -23.26
CA SER A 109 -11.05 -12.71 -24.52
C SER A 109 -12.46 -12.36 -25.05
N ILE A 110 -13.41 -12.04 -24.17
CA ILE A 110 -14.79 -11.70 -24.54
C ILE A 110 -15.12 -10.22 -24.30
N ASP A 111 -14.18 -9.46 -23.73
CA ASP A 111 -14.41 -8.07 -23.34
C ASP A 111 -14.39 -7.12 -24.54
N LEU A 112 -15.33 -6.18 -24.54
CA LEU A 112 -15.54 -5.19 -25.57
C LEU A 112 -15.28 -3.80 -25.00
N TRP A 113 -14.13 -3.22 -25.36
CA TRP A 113 -13.70 -1.91 -24.87
C TRP A 113 -14.23 -0.78 -25.73
N ASP A 114 -14.72 0.27 -25.07
CA ASP A 114 -14.94 1.57 -25.70
C ASP A 114 -13.65 2.40 -25.74
N VAL A 115 -13.72 3.59 -26.34
CA VAL A 115 -12.58 4.50 -26.46
C VAL A 115 -12.01 4.91 -25.10
N ALA A 116 -12.86 5.15 -24.10
CA ALA A 116 -12.44 5.55 -22.76
C ALA A 116 -11.67 4.43 -22.04
N THR A 117 -12.10 3.19 -22.22
CA THR A 117 -11.45 2.01 -21.65
C THR A 117 -10.09 1.76 -22.31
N ILE A 118 -10.03 1.84 -23.65
CA ILE A 118 -8.75 1.77 -24.38
C ILE A 118 -7.80 2.87 -23.91
N ALA A 119 -8.26 4.11 -23.80
CA ALA A 119 -7.44 5.23 -23.32
C ALA A 119 -6.85 4.97 -21.94
N ARG A 120 -7.68 4.46 -21.02
CA ARG A 120 -7.25 4.11 -19.65
C ARG A 120 -6.20 3.01 -19.64
N VAL A 121 -6.46 1.89 -20.33
CA VAL A 121 -5.54 0.73 -20.38
C VAL A 121 -4.22 1.12 -21.02
N LEU A 122 -4.27 1.86 -22.13
CA LEU A 122 -3.07 2.30 -22.86
C LEU A 122 -2.39 3.51 -22.23
N LYS A 123 -2.96 4.07 -21.15
CA LYS A 123 -2.47 5.28 -20.46
C LYS A 123 -2.26 6.43 -21.45
N ARG A 124 -3.26 6.68 -22.30
CA ARG A 124 -3.32 7.77 -23.29
C ARG A 124 -4.60 8.58 -23.06
N SER A 125 -4.66 9.78 -23.63
CA SER A 125 -5.90 10.57 -23.59
C SER A 125 -6.92 10.03 -24.60
N GLU A 126 -8.21 10.14 -24.28
CA GLU A 126 -9.29 9.70 -25.17
C GLU A 126 -9.22 10.35 -26.55
N THR A 127 -8.86 11.63 -26.60
CA THR A 127 -8.69 12.38 -27.85
C THR A 127 -7.58 11.77 -28.72
N GLN A 128 -6.46 11.35 -28.13
CA GLN A 128 -5.38 10.69 -28.87
C GLN A 128 -5.83 9.33 -29.40
N VAL A 129 -6.51 8.53 -28.58
CA VAL A 129 -7.05 7.24 -29.02
C VAL A 129 -8.03 7.43 -30.17
N ARG A 130 -8.99 8.35 -30.02
CA ARG A 130 -10.04 8.62 -31.01
C ARG A 130 -9.52 9.14 -32.34
N ASN A 131 -8.62 10.13 -32.29
CA ASN A 131 -8.24 10.88 -33.48
C ASN A 131 -6.97 10.36 -34.14
N ARG A 132 -6.13 9.59 -33.42
CA ARG A 132 -4.83 9.15 -33.92
C ARG A 132 -4.67 7.64 -33.97
N MET A 133 -5.16 6.91 -32.97
CA MET A 133 -4.92 5.47 -32.89
C MET A 133 -5.98 4.66 -33.64
N ILE A 134 -7.26 4.92 -33.35
CA ILE A 134 -8.40 4.22 -34.00
C ILE A 134 -8.45 4.48 -35.51
N CYS A 135 -7.94 5.62 -35.96
CA CYS A 135 -7.88 5.98 -37.38
C CYS A 135 -6.76 5.28 -38.15
N LEU A 136 -5.89 4.50 -37.49
CA LEU A 136 -4.81 3.78 -38.18
C LEU A 136 -5.39 2.63 -39.01
N PRO A 137 -4.85 2.39 -40.20
CA PRO A 137 -5.38 1.38 -41.12
C PRO A 137 -5.23 -0.05 -40.59
N ASP A 138 -4.29 -0.28 -39.66
CA ASP A 138 -4.02 -1.57 -39.04
C ASP A 138 -4.71 -1.75 -37.66
N PHE A 139 -5.49 -0.75 -37.22
CA PHE A 139 -6.21 -0.80 -35.95
C PHE A 139 -7.40 -1.77 -36.03
N PRO A 140 -7.76 -2.47 -34.93
CA PRO A 140 -8.89 -3.38 -34.87
C PRO A 140 -10.22 -2.79 -35.37
N LYS A 141 -11.05 -3.62 -36.01
CA LYS A 141 -12.33 -3.18 -36.58
C LYS A 141 -13.36 -2.90 -35.48
N ALA A 142 -14.05 -1.77 -35.59
CA ALA A 142 -15.09 -1.39 -34.66
C ALA A 142 -16.32 -2.30 -34.78
N ILE A 143 -16.74 -2.86 -33.64
CA ILE A 143 -18.00 -3.58 -33.46
C ILE A 143 -19.06 -2.57 -33.01
N ARG A 144 -20.23 -2.61 -33.64
CA ARG A 144 -21.34 -1.69 -33.39
C ARG A 144 -22.57 -2.50 -33.01
N LEU A 145 -22.99 -2.43 -31.75
CA LEU A 145 -24.19 -3.13 -31.28
C LEU A 145 -25.46 -2.38 -31.72
N PRO A 146 -26.58 -3.10 -31.95
CA PRO A 146 -27.85 -2.46 -32.29
C PRO A 146 -28.36 -1.61 -31.12
N VAL A 147 -28.99 -0.47 -31.42
CA VAL A 147 -29.60 0.44 -30.44
C VAL A 147 -31.11 0.46 -30.65
N ALA A 148 -31.88 0.45 -29.56
CA ALA A 148 -33.32 0.63 -29.61
C ALA A 148 -33.65 2.01 -30.23
N GLY A 149 -34.44 2.03 -31.30
CA GLY A 149 -34.78 3.26 -32.05
C GLY A 149 -34.06 3.41 -33.40
N GLY A 150 -33.18 2.46 -33.75
CA GLY A 150 -32.46 2.48 -35.04
C GLY A 150 -31.27 3.45 -35.03
N GLY A 151 -30.19 3.04 -35.68
CA GLY A 151 -28.93 3.78 -35.69
C GLY A 151 -27.71 2.89 -35.43
N ARG A 152 -26.52 3.50 -35.45
CA ARG A 152 -25.26 2.82 -35.15
C ARG A 152 -24.89 3.08 -33.70
N GLY A 153 -24.77 2.01 -32.90
CA GLY A 153 -24.27 2.10 -31.52
C GLY A 153 -22.85 2.67 -31.45
N GLN A 154 -22.39 2.95 -30.24
CA GLN A 154 -21.01 3.39 -30.02
C GLN A 154 -19.98 2.34 -30.49
N PRO A 155 -18.76 2.75 -30.87
CA PRO A 155 -17.75 1.81 -31.32
C PRO A 155 -17.21 1.05 -30.11
N LEU A 156 -17.21 -0.28 -30.23
CA LEU A 156 -16.54 -1.17 -29.30
C LEU A 156 -15.47 -1.97 -30.03
N TYR A 157 -14.44 -2.39 -29.32
CA TYR A 157 -13.30 -3.12 -29.87
C TYR A 157 -12.99 -4.31 -28.96
N ARG A 158 -12.63 -5.47 -29.53
CA ARG A 158 -12.21 -6.60 -28.70
C ARG A 158 -10.92 -6.25 -27.97
N ALA A 159 -10.89 -6.50 -26.67
CA ALA A 159 -9.71 -6.21 -25.86
C ALA A 159 -8.46 -6.98 -26.34
N THR A 160 -8.62 -8.25 -26.74
CA THR A 160 -7.52 -9.07 -27.29
C THR A 160 -6.91 -8.46 -28.55
N GLU A 161 -7.71 -8.08 -29.53
CA GLU A 161 -7.23 -7.50 -30.79
C GLU A 161 -6.49 -6.17 -30.56
N VAL A 162 -6.97 -5.35 -29.61
CA VAL A 162 -6.30 -4.09 -29.25
C VAL A 162 -4.94 -4.37 -28.59
N LEU A 163 -4.87 -5.33 -27.67
CA LEU A 163 -3.60 -5.69 -27.01
C LEU A 163 -2.59 -6.33 -27.98
N GLU A 164 -3.05 -7.18 -28.89
CA GLU A 164 -2.23 -7.73 -29.98
C GLU A 164 -1.69 -6.63 -30.89
N TRP A 165 -2.54 -5.66 -31.25
CA TRP A 165 -2.12 -4.50 -32.04
C TRP A 165 -1.03 -3.69 -31.32
N VAL A 166 -1.17 -3.45 -30.01
CA VAL A 166 -0.12 -2.79 -29.20
C VAL A 166 1.18 -3.59 -29.19
N GLY A 167 1.11 -4.92 -29.15
CA GLY A 167 2.29 -5.79 -29.20
C GLY A 167 3.17 -5.57 -30.42
N LYS A 168 2.62 -5.08 -31.55
CA LYS A 168 3.39 -4.76 -32.77
C LYS A 168 4.33 -3.57 -32.61
N TYR A 169 4.04 -2.66 -31.68
CA TYR A 169 4.84 -1.46 -31.40
C TYR A 169 5.88 -1.69 -30.30
N ARG A 170 6.05 -2.94 -29.83
CA ARG A 170 7.14 -3.30 -28.92
C ARG A 170 8.47 -3.22 -29.68
N ASP A 171 9.39 -2.41 -29.19
CA ASP A 171 10.74 -2.32 -29.75
C ASP A 171 11.39 -3.72 -29.81
N LYS A 172 11.98 -4.04 -30.96
CA LYS A 172 12.80 -5.24 -31.12
C LYS A 172 14.19 -4.91 -30.60
N ASN A 173 14.47 -5.28 -29.35
CA ASN A 173 15.83 -5.39 -28.83
C ASN A 173 16.34 -6.82 -29.04
#